data_AF-O42827-F1
#
_entry.id   AF-O42827-F1
#
_cell.length_a   1.000
_cell.length_b   1.000
_cell.length_c   1.000
_cell.angle_alpha   90.00
_cell.angle_beta   90.00
_cell.angle_gamma   90.00
#
_symmetry.space_group_name_H-M   'P 1'
#
loop_
_entity.id
_entity.type
_entity.pdbx_description
1 polymer ?
#
loop_
_entity_poly.entity_id
_entity_poly.type
_entity_poly.pdbx_seq_one_letter_code
_entity_poly.pdbx_strand_id
1 'polypeptide(L)'
;KHLIGNEQEHFRQVGEWKENDWQSLKSSISSNIGDRAMHEIYLWPFADVVKAGVGSVMCSYNQVNNSYASENSRIMNYLLKEELGFQGFVITDW
;
A
#
# COMPACT_ATOMS: atom_id res chain seq x y z
N LYS A 1 -3.38 -3.21 9.10
CA LYS A 1 -2.19 -2.45 8.66
C LYS A 1 -2.24 -2.35 7.15
N HIS A 2 -1.86 -1.20 6.60
CA HIS A 2 -1.82 -0.96 5.16
C HIS A 2 -0.72 -1.77 4.48
N LEU A 3 -1.08 -2.48 3.42
CA LEU A 3 -0.18 -3.29 2.61
C LEU A 3 0.73 -2.39 1.80
N ILE A 4 2.03 -2.45 2.10
CA ILE A 4 3.13 -1.78 1.37
C ILE A 4 3.02 -0.25 1.41
N GLY A 5 4.16 0.46 1.44
CA GLY A 5 4.15 1.92 1.31
C GLY A 5 3.50 2.65 2.51
N ASN A 6 3.42 1.99 3.67
CA ASN A 6 2.60 2.44 4.81
C ASN A 6 3.23 3.57 5.64
N GLU A 7 4.37 4.14 5.22
CA GLU A 7 4.99 5.28 5.93
C GLU A 7 4.14 6.55 5.84
N GLN A 8 3.17 6.60 4.93
CA GLN A 8 2.39 7.80 4.64
C GLN A 8 1.04 7.76 5.35
N GLU A 9 1.06 7.68 6.69
CA GLU A 9 -0.15 7.87 7.50
C GLU A 9 -0.54 9.36 7.61
N HIS A 10 0.41 10.28 7.37
CA HIS A 10 0.23 11.74 7.44
C HIS A 10 0.77 12.38 6.13
N PHE A 11 0.13 13.45 5.62
CA PHE A 11 0.48 14.08 4.33
C PHE A 11 0.37 13.12 3.14
N ARG A 12 -0.78 12.46 3.01
CA ARG A 12 -1.14 11.47 1.99
C ARG A 12 -1.34 12.09 0.60
N GLN A 13 -1.68 13.37 0.55
CA GLN A 13 -2.01 14.08 -0.69
C GLN A 13 -1.07 15.25 -0.97
N VAL A 14 -0.85 15.53 -2.25
CA VAL A 14 -0.13 16.73 -2.68
C VAL A 14 -0.89 17.96 -2.19
N GLY A 15 -0.23 18.82 -1.40
CA GLY A 15 -0.82 20.03 -0.84
C GLY A 15 -1.30 19.92 0.60
N GLU A 16 -1.34 18.72 1.18
CA GLU A 16 -1.85 18.49 2.55
C GLU A 16 -1.02 19.19 3.64
N TRP A 17 0.24 19.56 3.36
CA TRP A 17 1.09 20.36 4.24
C TRP A 17 0.70 21.85 4.29
N LYS A 18 -0.27 22.30 3.51
CA LYS A 18 -0.79 23.67 3.54
C LYS A 18 -2.00 23.75 4.46
N GLU A 19 -1.83 24.41 5.60
CA GLU A 19 -2.92 24.59 6.57
C GLU A 19 -4.13 25.29 5.95
N ASN A 20 -5.33 24.72 6.17
CA ASN A 20 -6.63 25.26 5.78
C ASN A 20 -6.86 25.47 4.26
N ASP A 21 -5.99 24.93 3.39
CA ASP A 21 -6.11 25.01 1.94
C ASP A 21 -6.61 23.69 1.34
N TRP A 22 -7.84 23.30 1.71
CA TRP A 22 -8.51 22.07 1.24
C TRP A 22 -8.67 21.99 -0.28
N GLN A 23 -8.59 23.14 -0.98
CA GLN A 23 -8.67 23.22 -2.44
C GLN A 23 -7.34 22.85 -3.12
N SER A 24 -6.24 22.84 -2.37
CA SER A 24 -4.92 22.46 -2.89
C SER A 24 -4.68 20.96 -2.92
N LEU A 25 -5.57 20.17 -2.29
CA LEU A 25 -5.53 18.72 -2.30
C LEU A 25 -5.77 18.20 -3.72
N LYS A 26 -4.76 17.53 -4.27
CA LYS A 26 -4.84 16.93 -5.61
C LYS A 26 -4.95 15.41 -5.52
N SER A 27 -3.90 14.73 -5.97
CA SER A 27 -3.79 13.28 -5.97
C SER A 27 -2.99 12.79 -4.76
N SER A 28 -3.16 11.53 -4.40
CA SER A 28 -2.26 10.86 -3.46
C SER A 28 -0.83 10.89 -3.98
N ILE A 29 0.14 11.01 -3.06
CA ILE A 29 1.56 10.94 -3.40
C ILE A 29 1.97 9.52 -3.79
N SER A 30 3.08 9.40 -4.53
CA SER A 30 3.62 8.10 -4.95
C SER A 30 4.89 7.74 -4.18
N SER A 31 4.87 6.57 -3.54
CA SER A 31 6.04 5.90 -3.01
C SER A 31 6.67 5.06 -4.12
N ASN A 32 7.82 5.50 -4.63
CA ASN A 32 8.53 4.79 -5.68
C ASN A 32 9.57 3.85 -5.05
N ILE A 33 9.24 2.57 -5.02
CA ILE A 33 9.93 1.54 -4.25
C ILE A 33 10.57 0.56 -5.24
N GLY A 34 11.89 0.38 -5.12
CA GLY A 34 12.63 -0.62 -5.88
C GLY A 34 12.36 -2.03 -5.37
N ASP A 35 12.53 -3.02 -6.25
CA ASP A 35 12.17 -4.42 -6.00
C ASP A 35 12.81 -5.02 -4.73
N ARG A 36 14.08 -4.73 -4.48
CA ARG A 36 14.76 -5.19 -3.27
C ARG A 36 14.12 -4.66 -2.00
N ALA A 37 13.87 -3.36 -1.93
CA ALA A 37 13.21 -2.74 -0.78
C ALA A 37 11.76 -3.23 -0.64
N MET A 38 11.08 -3.48 -1.77
CA MET A 38 9.75 -4.06 -1.78
C MET A 38 9.72 -5.39 -1.04
N HIS A 39 10.61 -6.31 -1.37
CA HIS A 39 10.63 -7.65 -0.76
C HIS A 39 11.21 -7.65 0.66
N GLU A 40 12.32 -6.96 0.88
CA GLU A 40 13.06 -7.05 2.15
C GLU A 40 12.44 -6.20 3.27
N ILE A 41 11.78 -5.07 2.93
CA ILE A 41 11.29 -4.11 3.94
C ILE A 41 9.77 -4.07 3.99
N TYR A 42 9.11 -3.96 2.83
CA TYR A 42 7.66 -3.71 2.79
C TYR A 42 6.81 -4.98 2.82
N LEU A 43 7.22 -5.99 2.08
CA LEU A 43 6.48 -7.25 1.94
C LEU A 43 6.81 -8.22 3.07
N TRP A 44 8.07 -8.22 3.53
CA TRP A 44 8.57 -9.13 4.56
C TRP A 44 7.69 -9.20 5.83
N PRO A 45 7.23 -8.08 6.43
CA PRO A 45 6.38 -8.13 7.62
C PRO A 45 5.02 -8.80 7.39
N PHE A 46 4.55 -8.87 6.14
CA PHE A 46 3.28 -9.51 5.77
C PHE A 46 3.42 -11.02 5.54
N ALA A 47 4.62 -11.52 5.26
CA ALA A 47 4.85 -12.93 4.95
C ALA A 47 4.40 -13.85 6.09
N ASP A 48 4.76 -13.52 7.34
CA ASP A 48 4.42 -14.35 8.50
C ASP A 48 2.92 -14.35 8.80
N VAL A 49 2.23 -13.20 8.66
CA VAL A 49 0.78 -13.12 8.90
C VAL A 49 -0.03 -13.79 7.80
N VAL A 50 0.44 -13.73 6.55
CA VAL A 50 -0.18 -14.49 5.45
C VAL A 50 -0.01 -15.99 5.69
N LYS A 51 1.19 -16.43 6.08
CA LYS A 51 1.46 -17.83 6.44
C LYS A 51 0.64 -18.31 7.64
N ALA A 52 0.36 -17.41 8.59
CA ALA A 52 -0.52 -17.70 9.72
C ALA A 52 -2.02 -17.77 9.36
N GLY A 53 -2.38 -17.48 8.10
CA GLY A 53 -3.77 -17.58 7.62
C GLY A 53 -4.63 -16.37 7.94
N VAL A 54 -4.07 -15.15 7.88
CA VAL A 54 -4.85 -13.92 8.07
C VAL A 54 -6.04 -13.86 7.09
N GLY A 55 -7.20 -13.43 7.57
CA GLY A 55 -8.44 -13.41 6.77
C GLY A 55 -8.56 -12.21 5.84
N SER A 56 -7.94 -11.08 6.18
CA SER A 56 -8.00 -9.87 5.37
C SER A 56 -6.75 -9.01 5.46
N VAL A 57 -6.49 -8.26 4.39
CA VAL A 57 -5.44 -7.24 4.30
C VAL A 57 -6.05 -5.96 3.75
N MET A 58 -5.57 -4.81 4.19
CA MET A 58 -6.03 -3.50 3.72
C MET A 58 -5.00 -2.87 2.79
N CYS A 59 -5.40 -2.38 1.63
CA CYS A 59 -4.52 -1.62 0.74
C CYS A 59 -4.17 -0.26 1.34
N SER A 60 -3.00 0.27 1.00
CA SER A 60 -2.64 1.64 1.37
C SER A 60 -3.34 2.67 0.49
N TYR A 61 -3.36 3.92 0.98
CA TYR A 61 -3.98 5.04 0.27
C TYR A 61 -3.15 5.63 -0.86
N ASN A 62 -1.83 5.55 -0.69
CA ASN A 62 -0.88 6.16 -1.58
C ASN A 62 -0.80 5.41 -2.91
N GLN A 63 -0.16 6.06 -3.87
CA GLN A 63 0.31 5.37 -5.05
C GLN A 63 1.62 4.65 -4.71
N VAL A 64 1.81 3.48 -5.30
CA VAL A 64 3.08 2.76 -5.27
C VAL A 64 3.53 2.60 -6.71
N ASN A 65 4.72 3.12 -7.01
CA ASN A 65 5.25 3.14 -8.38
C ASN A 65 4.26 3.75 -9.39
N ASN A 66 3.61 4.85 -9.01
CA ASN A 66 2.64 5.64 -9.81
C ASN A 66 1.30 4.94 -10.12
N SER A 67 0.92 3.93 -9.34
CA SER A 67 -0.40 3.30 -9.40
C SER A 67 -0.99 3.20 -7.99
N TYR A 68 -2.26 3.57 -7.82
CA TYR A 68 -2.95 3.48 -6.52
C TYR A 68 -2.86 2.06 -5.99
N ALA A 69 -2.46 1.89 -4.72
CA ALA A 69 -2.23 0.56 -4.17
C ALA A 69 -3.50 -0.32 -4.18
N SER A 70 -4.69 0.29 -4.05
CA SER A 70 -6.00 -0.38 -4.19
C SER A 70 -6.30 -0.91 -5.60
N GLU A 71 -5.60 -0.46 -6.63
CA GLU A 71 -5.79 -0.87 -8.03
C GLU A 71 -4.50 -1.46 -8.65
N ASN A 72 -3.43 -1.54 -7.88
CA ASN A 72 -2.13 -2.02 -8.34
C ASN A 72 -2.09 -3.56 -8.42
N SER A 73 -2.29 -4.10 -9.62
CA SER A 73 -2.27 -5.55 -9.88
C SER A 73 -0.94 -6.22 -9.50
N ARG A 74 0.19 -5.52 -9.66
CA ARG A 74 1.51 -6.04 -9.28
C ARG A 74 1.58 -6.29 -7.76
N ILE A 75 0.97 -5.43 -6.97
CA ILE A 75 0.93 -5.60 -5.51
C ILE A 75 -0.09 -6.67 -5.11
N MET A 76 -1.33 -6.54 -5.57
CA MET A 76 -2.42 -7.37 -5.07
C MET A 76 -2.41 -8.78 -5.63
N ASN A 77 -2.15 -8.94 -6.93
CA ASN A 77 -2.22 -10.25 -7.57
C ASN A 77 -0.85 -10.92 -7.55
N TYR A 78 0.20 -10.23 -7.96
CA TYR A 78 1.51 -10.85 -8.02
C TYR A 78 2.17 -10.99 -6.63
N LEU A 79 2.50 -9.89 -5.94
CA LEU A 79 3.24 -9.99 -4.67
C LEU A 79 2.40 -10.69 -3.57
N LEU A 80 1.15 -10.27 -3.38
CA LEU A 80 0.33 -10.75 -2.28
C LEU A 80 -0.27 -12.15 -2.54
N LYS A 81 -0.91 -12.37 -3.70
CA LYS A 81 -1.59 -13.65 -3.98
C LYS A 81 -0.67 -14.70 -4.58
N GLU A 82 0.17 -14.36 -5.55
CA GLU A 82 1.05 -15.33 -6.21
C GLU A 82 2.29 -15.65 -5.36
N GLU A 83 3.05 -14.64 -4.92
CA GLU A 83 4.29 -14.89 -4.18
C GLU A 83 4.08 -15.27 -2.71
N LEU A 84 3.25 -14.52 -1.97
CA LEU A 84 2.96 -14.83 -0.57
C LEU A 84 1.85 -15.90 -0.40
N GLY A 85 1.09 -16.21 -1.43
CA GLY A 85 0.03 -17.23 -1.36
C GLY A 85 -1.21 -16.81 -0.59
N PHE A 86 -1.50 -15.51 -0.45
CA PHE A 86 -2.64 -15.01 0.33
C PHE A 86 -4.00 -15.47 -0.22
N GLN A 87 -4.82 -16.09 0.63
CA GLN A 87 -6.14 -16.65 0.28
C GLN A 87 -7.32 -15.83 0.82
N GLY A 88 -7.06 -14.78 1.58
CA GLY A 88 -8.09 -13.91 2.14
C GLY A 88 -8.62 -12.89 1.13
N PHE A 89 -9.31 -11.88 1.65
CA PHE A 89 -9.81 -10.77 0.86
C PHE A 89 -9.07 -9.46 1.15
N VAL A 90 -9.10 -8.55 0.18
CA VAL A 90 -8.45 -7.25 0.26
C VAL A 90 -9.54 -6.18 0.40
N ILE A 91 -9.32 -5.24 1.32
CA ILE A 91 -10.22 -4.10 1.55
C ILE A 91 -9.45 -2.82 1.23
N THR A 92 -10.14 -1.80 0.70
CA THR A 92 -9.54 -0.47 0.59
C THR A 92 -9.40 0.19 1.96
N ASP A 93 -8.47 1.13 2.09
CA ASP A 93 -8.52 2.10 3.19
C ASP A 93 -9.74 3.03 3.00
N TRP A 94 -10.12 3.75 4.06
CA TRP A 94 -11.37 4.52 4.20
C TRP A 94 -11.33 5.89 3.57
#